data_AF-A0A2V7FGA4-F1
#
_entry.id   AF-A0A2V7FGA4-F1
#
_cell.length_a   1.000
_cell.length_b   1.000
_cell.length_c   1.000
_cell.angle_alpha   90.00
_cell.angle_beta   90.00
_cell.angle_gamma   90.00
#
_symmetry.space_group_name_H-M   'P 1'
#
loop_
_entity.id
_entity.type
_entity.pdbx_description
1 polymer ?
#
loop_
_entity_poly.entity_id
_entity_poly.type
_entity_poly.pdbx_seq_one_letter_code
_entity_poly.pdbx_strand_id
1 'polypeptide(L)' 'MVRYRSFKYQAASLGRPRRVIAKVEHHLGELFPRVGFIVTTLTGTNRAVVRFYNQRGTAEQ' A
#
# COMPACT_ATOMS: atom_id res chain seq x y z
N MET A 1 -4.89 15.30 1.42
CA MET A 1 -4.97 14.68 0.07
C MET A 1 -4.45 13.26 0.12
N VAL A 2 -5.11 12.29 -0.51
CA VAL A 2 -4.64 10.88 -0.58
C VAL A 2 -4.31 10.50 -2.01
N ARG A 3 -3.13 9.91 -2.23
CA ARG A 3 -2.68 9.41 -3.54
C ARG A 3 -2.19 7.98 -3.44
N TYR A 4 -2.39 7.21 -4.50
CA TYR A 4 -1.95 5.83 -4.59
C TYR A 4 -0.94 5.63 -5.71
N ARG A 5 0.13 4.88 -5.45
CA ARG A 5 1.09 4.40 -6.44
C ARG A 5 1.20 2.89 -6.37
N SER A 6 1.41 2.24 -7.51
CA SER A 6 1.64 0.81 -7.57
C SER A 6 2.88 0.51 -8.39
N PHE A 7 3.71 -0.40 -7.89
CA PHE A 7 4.95 -0.83 -8.52
C PHE A 7 5.25 -2.28 -8.13
N LYS A 8 6.22 -2.90 -8.81
CA LYS A 8 6.75 -4.20 -8.41
C LYS A 8 7.98 -4.00 -7.53
N TYR A 9 8.09 -4.79 -6.48
CA TYR A 9 9.23 -4.78 -5.57
C TYR A 9 9.57 -6.21 -5.16
N GLN A 10 10.86 -6.50 -5.06
CA GLN A 10 11.36 -7.79 -4.59
C GLN A 10 12.24 -7.55 -3.37
N ALA A 11 11.70 -7.84 -2.19
CA ALA A 11 12.52 -7.91 -0.99
C ALA A 11 13.45 -9.13 -1.07
N ALA A 12 14.59 -9.09 -0.38
CA ALA A 12 15.58 -10.16 -0.40
C ALA A 12 15.01 -11.53 0.04
N SER A 13 14.02 -11.53 0.95
CA SER A 13 13.33 -12.74 1.42
C SER A 13 12.29 -13.29 0.43
N LEU A 14 12.00 -12.58 -0.67
CA LEU A 14 10.99 -12.98 -1.64
C LEU A 14 11.63 -13.62 -2.87
N GLY A 15 11.23 -14.86 -3.17
CA GLY A 15 11.66 -15.59 -4.37
C GLY A 15 11.16 -14.99 -5.70
N ARG A 16 10.26 -14.01 -5.68
CA ARG A 16 9.79 -13.28 -6.87
C ARG A 16 9.31 -11.87 -6.53
N PRO A 17 9.32 -10.91 -7.48
CA PRO A 17 8.74 -9.60 -7.27
C PRO A 17 7.24 -9.68 -6.95
N ARG A 18 6.81 -8.90 -5.97
CA ARG A 18 5.41 -8.73 -5.59
C ARG A 18 4.92 -7.33 -5.97
N ARG A 19 3.62 -7.19 -6.16
CA ARG A 19 3.01 -5.87 -6.32
C ARG A 19 2.99 -5.18 -4.97
N VAL A 20 3.41 -3.92 -4.95
CA VAL A 20 3.34 -3.05 -3.78
C VAL A 20 2.47 -1.85 -4.13
N ILE A 21 1.60 -1.46 -3.20
CA ILE A 21 0.79 -0.25 -3.29
C ILE A 21 1.26 0.71 -2.20
N ALA A 22 1.73 1.89 -2.60
CA ALA A 22 2.01 2.98 -1.69
C ALA A 22 0.76 3.88 -1.57
N LYS A 23 0.29 4.07 -0.34
CA LYS A 23 -0.73 5.04 0.05
C LYS A 23 -0.01 6.25 0.63
N VAL A 24 -0.09 7.39 -0.05
CA VAL A 24 0.54 8.65 0.35
C VAL A 24 -0.55 9.61 0.80
N GLU A 25 -0.52 10.00 2.07
CA GLU A 25 -1.51 10.87 2.70
C GLU A 25 -0.86 12.16 3.18
N HIS A 26 -1.31 13.29 2.65
CA HIS A 26 -0.93 14.62 3.12
C HIS A 26 -2.03 15.16 4.03
N HIS A 27 -1.69 15.42 5.29
CA HIS A 27 -2.54 16.15 6.23
C HIS A 27 -2.08 17.59 6.32
N LEU A 28 -3.02 18.51 6.53
CA LEU A 28 -2.70 19.92 6.71
C LEU A 28 -1.91 20.10 8.01
N GLY A 29 -0.81 20.84 7.95
CA GLY A 29 0.08 21.07 9.10
C GLY A 29 1.19 20.03 9.28
N GLU A 30 1.23 18.96 8.49
CA GLU A 30 2.36 18.02 8.47
C GLU A 30 3.40 18.44 7.42
N LEU A 31 4.68 18.50 7.83
CA LEU A 31 5.79 18.81 6.93
C LEU A 31 6.01 17.73 5.86
N PHE A 32 5.71 16.48 6.21
CA PHE A 32 5.89 15.32 5.34
C PHE A 32 4.60 14.49 5.25
N PRO A 33 4.32 13.87 4.10
CA PRO A 33 3.19 12.96 4.01
C PRO A 33 3.42 11.68 4.80
N ARG A 34 2.33 11.06 5.23
CA ARG A 34 2.33 9.70 5.74
C ARG A 34 2.32 8.73 4.57
N VAL A 35 3.27 7.80 4.54
CA VAL A 35 3.39 6.79 3.49
C VAL A 35 3.25 5.40 4.08
N GLY A 36 2.21 4.68 3.65
CA GLY A 36 2.01 3.27 3.99
C GLY A 36 2.21 2.38 2.76
N PHE A 37 2.79 1.20 2.95
CA PHE A 37 3.01 0.21 1.89
C PHE A 37 2.16 -1.04 2.14
N ILE A 38 1.49 -1.51 1.09
CA ILE A 38 0.76 -2.77 1.09
C ILE A 38 1.42 -3.69 0.06
N VAL A 39 2.10 -4.73 0.53
CA VAL A 39 2.57 -5.82 -0.33
C VAL A 39 1.38 -6.74 -0.60
N THR A 40 1.08 -7.00 -1.87
CA THR A 40 -0.12 -7.75 -2.24
C THR A 40 0.08 -8.61 -3.47
N THR A 41 -0.64 -9.72 -3.52
CA THR A 41 -0.86 -10.53 -4.73
C THR A 41 -2.20 -10.22 -5.39
N LEU A 42 -3.05 -9.41 -4.75
CA LEU A 42 -4.38 -9.09 -5.25
C LEU A 42 -4.31 -8.27 -6.55
N THR A 43 -5.16 -8.67 -7.49
CA THR A 43 -5.45 -7.93 -8.71
C THR A 43 -6.57 -6.93 -8.43
N GLY A 44 -6.59 -5.80 -9.15
CA GLY A 44 -7.60 -4.75 -8.97
C GLY A 44 -7.01 -3.35 -8.74
N THR A 45 -7.88 -2.35 -8.65
CA THR A 45 -7.48 -0.95 -8.52
C THR A 45 -6.81 -0.67 -7.17
N ASN A 46 -5.89 0.30 -7.13
CA ASN A 46 -5.16 0.62 -5.90
C ASN A 46 -6.11 0.99 -4.75
N ARG A 47 -7.19 1.72 -5.04
CA ARG A 47 -8.19 2.15 -4.06
C ARG A 47 -8.98 0.96 -3.50
N ALA A 48 -9.36 -0.01 -4.34
CA ALA A 48 -10.07 -1.21 -3.90
C ALA A 48 -9.21 -2.06 -2.97
N VAL A 49 -7.95 -2.29 -3.33
CA VAL A 49 -7.02 -3.06 -2.49
C VAL A 49 -6.74 -2.33 -1.17
N VAL A 50 -6.48 -1.02 -1.19
CA VAL A 50 -6.26 -0.27 0.05
C VAL A 50 -7.51 -0.28 0.93
N ARG A 51 -8.71 -0.15 0.36
CA ARG A 51 -9.97 -0.27 1.11
C ARG A 51 -10.09 -1.65 1.76
N PHE A 52 -9.77 -2.71 1.02
CA PHE A 52 -9.81 -4.08 1.53
C PHE A 52 -8.89 -4.29 2.74
N TYR A 53 -7.66 -3.75 2.72
CA TYR A 53 -6.75 -3.86 3.87
C TYR A 53 -7.11 -2.89 5.02
N ASN A 54 -7.53 -1.65 4.72
CA ASN A 54 -7.88 -0.67 5.75
C ASN A 54 -9.17 -1.03 6.52
N GLN A 55 -10.06 -1.81 5.93
CA GLN A 55 -11.25 -2.32 6.62
C GLN A 55 -10.98 -3.58 7.45
N ARG A 56 -9.71 -4.00 7.55
CA ARG A 56 -9.34 -5.35 7.96
C ARG A 56 -8.26 -5.34 9.02
N GLY A 57 -8.61 -4.94 10.26
CA GLY A 57 -7.88 -5.35 11.47
C GLY A 57 -7.87 -6.88 11.71
N THR A 58 -7.95 -7.68 10.65
CA THR A 58 -8.17 -9.15 10.62
C THR A 58 -7.44 -9.82 9.44
N ALA A 59 -6.60 -9.10 8.71
CA ALA A 59 -5.63 -9.69 7.81
C ALA A 59 -4.33 -9.68 8.58
N GLU A 60 -4.05 -10.80 9.25
CA GLU A 60 -2.85 -10.99 10.04
C GLU A 60 -1.58 -10.57 9.28
N GLN A 61 -0.67 -9.95 10.03
CA GLN A 61 0.66 -9.52 9.60
C GLN A 61 1.61 -10.70 9.46
#